data_AF-A0A7W1W0L2-F1
#
_entry.id   AF-A0A7W1W0L2-F1
#
_cell.length_a   1.000
_cell.length_b   1.000
_cell.length_c   1.000
_cell.angle_alpha   90.00
_cell.angle_beta   90.00
_cell.angle_gamma   90.00
#
_symmetry.space_group_name_H-M   'P 1'
#
loop_
_entity.id
_entity.type
_entity.pdbx_description
1 polymer ?
#
loop_
_entity_poly.entity_id
_entity_poly.type
_entity_poly.pdbx_seq_one_letter_code
_entity_poly.pdbx_strand_id
1 'polypeptide(L)' 'ASGLPGTSRYISEKNKKNTPERLELKKFNPIMKKYTIHKEIK' A
#
# COMPACT_ATOMS: atom_id res chain seq x y z
N ALA A 1 -0.17 15.34 3.97
CA ALA A 1 0.84 14.29 4.21
C ALA A 1 1.05 14.15 5.72
N SER A 2 1.29 12.94 6.25
CA SER A 2 1.30 12.65 7.70
C SER A 2 2.48 13.24 8.50
N GLY A 3 3.28 14.15 7.93
CA GLY A 3 4.37 14.87 8.61
C GLY A 3 5.55 14.01 9.08
N LEU A 4 5.49 12.68 8.93
CA LEU A 4 6.52 11.74 9.37
C LEU A 4 7.50 11.44 8.23
N PRO A 5 8.82 11.40 8.51
CA PRO A 5 9.81 11.02 7.52
C PRO A 5 9.70 9.52 7.18
N GLY A 6 9.74 9.19 5.89
CA GLY A 6 9.72 7.82 5.36
C GLY A 6 8.41 7.42 4.66
N THR A 7 8.50 6.47 3.73
CA THR A 7 7.33 5.93 3.01
C THR A 7 7.27 4.42 3.18
N SER A 8 6.16 3.91 3.74
CA SER A 8 5.92 2.47 3.82
C SER A 8 5.43 1.93 2.47
N ARG A 9 6.23 1.05 1.85
CA ARG A 9 5.90 0.39 0.58
C ARG A 9 5.99 -1.12 0.76
N TYR A 10 5.07 -1.83 0.11
CA TYR A 10 5.03 -3.30 0.07
C TYR A 10 5.13 -3.75 -1.38
N ILE A 11 5.82 -4.87 -1.58
CA ILE A 11 5.91 -5.54 -2.87
C ILE A 11 4.94 -6.72 -2.82
N SER A 12 3.99 -6.77 -3.76
CA SER A 12 3.03 -7.86 -3.89
C SER A 12 2.78 -8.12 -5.37
N GLU A 13 2.60 -9.38 -5.72
CA GLU A 13 2.21 -9.79 -7.06
C GLU A 13 0.69 -9.75 -7.21
N LYS A 14 0.22 -9.34 -8.38
CA LYS A 14 -1.21 -9.42 -8.73
C LYS A 14 -1.40 -10.04 -10.09
N ASN A 15 -2.49 -10.78 -10.25
CA ASN A 15 -2.90 -11.27 -11.55
C ASN A 15 -3.65 -10.17 -12.31
N LYS A 16 -2.95 -9.47 -13.21
CA LYS A 16 -3.51 -8.38 -14.02
C LYS A 16 -4.67 -8.81 -14.93
N LYS A 17 -4.78 -10.10 -15.26
CA LYS A 17 -5.88 -10.64 -16.09
C LYS A 17 -7.21 -10.64 -15.33
N ASN A 18 -7.18 -11.01 -14.05
CA ASN A 18 -8.38 -11.15 -13.24
C ASN A 18 -8.72 -9.86 -12.50
N THR A 19 -7.70 -9.07 -12.11
CA THR A 19 -7.87 -7.80 -11.40
C THR A 19 -7.11 -6.68 -12.12
N PRO A 20 -7.73 -6.04 -13.13
CA PRO A 20 -7.11 -4.95 -13.87
C PRO A 20 -7.04 -3.65 -13.06
N GLU A 21 -7.94 -3.47 -12.10
CA GLU A 21 -8.01 -2.28 -11.24
C GLU A 21 -6.83 -2.18 -10.27
N ARG A 22 -6.60 -0.96 -9.76
CA ARG A 22 -5.55 -0.72 -8.76
C ARG A 22 -5.93 -1.36 -7.44
N LEU A 23 -5.01 -2.12 -6.86
CA LEU A 23 -5.25 -2.74 -5.57
C LEU A 23 -5.14 -1.72 -4.43
N GLU A 24 -6.15 -1.74 -3.55
CA GLU A 24 -6.15 -1.02 -2.29
C GLU A 24 -6.22 -2.04 -1.15
N LEU A 25 -5.13 -2.17 -0.40
CA LEU A 25 -5.02 -3.17 0.67
C LEU A 25 -4.75 -2.47 2.01
N LYS A 26 -5.50 -2.87 3.03
CA LYS A 26 -5.17 -2.50 4.42
C LYS A 26 -3.91 -3.26 4.84
N LYS A 27 -2.81 -2.53 5.03
CA LYS A 27 -1.54 -3.07 5.51
C LYS A 27 -1.07 -2.28 6.72
N PHE A 28 -0.30 -2.94 7.57
CA PHE A 28 0.32 -2.28 8.70
C PHE A 28 1.33 -1.26 8.20
N ASN A 29 1.33 -0.05 8.74
CA ASN A 29 2.34 0.95 8.44
C ASN A 29 3.32 1.02 9.61
N PRO A 30 4.59 0.60 9.45
CA PRO A 30 5.57 0.58 10.53
C PRO A 30 5.94 1.98 11.04
N ILE A 31 5.74 3.04 10.24
CA ILE A 31 6.08 4.42 10.60
C ILE A 31 5.03 4.97 11.58
N MET A 32 3.76 4.75 11.28
CA MET A 32 2.64 5.21 12.13
C MET A 32 2.20 4.17 13.17
N LYS A 33 2.78 2.96 13.12
CA LYS A 33 2.42 1.79 13.95
C LYS A 33 0.92 1.47 13.93
N LYS A 34 0.25 1.70 12.80
CA LYS A 34 -1.20 1.46 12.62
C LYS A 34 -1.48 0.92 11.22
N TYR A 35 -2.63 0.28 11.05
CA TYR A 35 -3.09 -0.16 9.73
C TYR A 35 -3.57 1.03 8.91
N THR A 36 -3.08 1.13 7.69
CA THR A 36 -3.49 2.14 6.71
C THR A 36 -3.84 1.49 5.38
N ILE A 37 -4.52 2.23 4.50
CA ILE A 37 -4.82 1.77 3.15
C ILE A 37 -3.62 2.09 2.26
N HIS A 38 -3.03 1.05 1.65
CA HIS A 38 -1.94 1.16 0.69
C HIS A 38 -2.50 0.96 -0.71
N LYS A 39 -2.22 1.93 -1.60
CA LYS A 39 -2.64 1.89 -3.00
C LYS A 39 -1.49 1.46 -3.88
N GLU A 40 -1.78 0.68 -4.91
CA GLU A 40 -0.81 0.30 -5.93
C GLU A 40 -0.22 1.54 -6.62
N ILE A 41 1.10 1.59 -6.68
CA ILE A 41 1.87 2.63 -7.38
C ILE A 41 2.20 2.07 -8.78
N LYS A 42 2.10 2.93 -9.80
CA LYS A 42 2.40 2.59 -11.20
C LYS A 42 3.89 2.38 -11.43
#